data_AF-A0A7I8IKD8-F1
#
_entry.id   AF-A0A7I8IKD8-F1
#
_cell.length_a   1.000
_cell.length_b   1.000
_cell.length_c   1.000
_cell.angle_alpha   90.00
_cell.angle_beta   90.00
_cell.angle_gamma   90.00
#
_symmetry.space_group_name_H-M   'P 1'
#
loop_
_entity.id
_entity.type
_entity.pdbx_description
1 polymer ?
#
loop_
_entity_poly.entity_id
_entity_poly.type
_entity_poly.pdbx_seq_one_letter_code
_entity_poly.pdbx_strand_id
1 'polypeptide(L)'
;MVPLFGLLLVSYFSASKSVEVITRSQSMRDGETVLSARKTYEMGFFSPGPEVVVWVANRENPLENSTGVLRMDEQGRLLLLDKEAGKVLLDSGNLEVRDGEKDLPAGLLWQSIDEPSHVMLPGMKMSANRRTGARRHLTSWKSPDDPSPGNYTVEMDFSTLPRVLLKHHQAIKFSTGHFNGYRFVGVPFMQPESVLQCVVRITEDQADYIIQMKIPTISIMTLSYNGVGQRLLYDEGTNVWETFTYLPADECDRFANCGAFSICNMSNFPVCGCLEGYAPRNGDEWDQQNFSSGCVRRTRPDCSGGDGFLLMPLLKLPHLINSTVDIDISLSECRNKCTSDCSCTAYAIANVTDGMGDALLGSAIFWI
;
A
#
# COMPACT_ATOMS: atom_id res chain seq x y z
N MET A 1 29.15 10.03 13.08
CA MET A 1 28.15 10.09 11.99
C MET A 1 27.90 8.64 11.63
N VAL A 2 26.66 8.16 11.75
CA VAL A 2 26.30 6.73 11.70
C VAL A 2 25.99 6.36 10.25
N PRO A 3 26.84 5.60 9.54
CA PRO A 3 26.61 5.33 8.12
C PRO A 3 25.52 4.28 7.92
N LEU A 4 24.65 4.57 6.97
CA LEU A 4 23.62 3.67 6.46
C LEU A 4 24.02 3.21 5.07
N PHE A 5 23.58 2.02 4.67
CA PHE A 5 23.78 1.49 3.34
C PHE A 5 22.42 1.38 2.64
N GLY A 6 22.29 1.95 1.44
CA GLY A 6 21.02 2.03 0.75
C GLY A 6 21.14 2.37 -0.73
N LEU A 7 19.98 2.51 -1.38
CA LEU A 7 19.91 3.18 -2.68
C LEU A 7 19.35 4.56 -2.60
N LEU A 8 20.00 5.38 -3.39
CA LEU A 8 19.68 6.74 -3.69
C LEU A 8 19.19 6.81 -5.13
N LEU A 9 18.17 7.63 -5.35
CA LEU A 9 17.92 8.20 -6.65
C LEU A 9 18.97 9.28 -6.89
N VAL A 10 19.74 9.13 -7.97
CA VAL A 10 20.83 10.06 -8.30
C VAL A 10 20.23 11.43 -8.60
N SER A 11 20.53 12.44 -7.79
CA SER A 11 20.14 13.82 -8.10
C SER A 11 21.31 14.72 -8.48
N TYR A 12 22.56 14.42 -8.12
CA TYR A 12 23.74 15.15 -8.63
C TYR A 12 24.98 14.26 -8.65
N PHE A 13 25.74 14.30 -9.75
CA PHE A 13 27.04 13.64 -9.87
C PHE A 13 28.05 14.27 -8.90
N SER A 14 28.27 13.63 -7.75
CA SER A 14 29.54 13.81 -7.03
C SER A 14 30.54 12.80 -7.59
N ALA A 15 31.76 13.24 -7.88
CA ALA A 15 32.78 12.46 -8.56
C ALA A 15 33.27 11.27 -7.71
N SER A 16 32.53 10.16 -7.75
CA SER A 16 32.87 8.87 -7.14
C SER A 16 33.41 7.90 -8.19
N LYS A 17 34.25 6.95 -7.75
CA LYS A 17 34.72 5.81 -8.56
C LYS A 17 33.55 4.83 -8.72
N SER A 18 32.91 4.83 -9.89
CA SER A 18 31.79 3.93 -10.17
C SER A 18 32.27 2.53 -10.56
N VAL A 19 31.75 1.50 -9.90
CA VAL A 19 31.89 0.09 -10.31
C VAL A 19 30.55 -0.39 -10.86
N GLU A 20 30.51 -1.07 -12.01
CA GLU A 20 29.25 -1.55 -12.62
C GLU A 20 28.75 -2.87 -12.00
N VAL A 21 29.66 -3.71 -11.49
CA VAL A 21 29.35 -5.03 -10.91
C VAL A 21 30.31 -5.32 -9.75
N ILE A 22 29.78 -5.73 -8.59
CA ILE A 22 30.59 -6.26 -7.50
C ILE A 22 30.73 -7.76 -7.68
N THR A 23 31.95 -8.22 -7.98
CA THR A 23 32.27 -9.65 -8.08
C THR A 23 32.69 -10.23 -6.72
N ARG A 24 32.74 -11.57 -6.57
CA ARG A 24 33.07 -12.24 -5.30
C ARG A 24 34.41 -11.81 -4.68
N SER A 25 35.37 -11.39 -5.49
CA SER A 25 36.69 -10.94 -5.05
C SER A 25 36.75 -9.45 -4.68
N GLN A 26 35.66 -8.71 -4.87
CA GLN A 26 35.59 -7.28 -4.66
C GLN A 26 34.76 -6.95 -3.42
N SER A 27 35.09 -5.81 -2.81
CA SER A 27 34.36 -5.23 -1.69
C SER A 27 34.13 -3.75 -1.96
N MET A 28 33.01 -3.21 -1.52
CA MET A 28 32.72 -1.78 -1.54
C MET A 28 32.90 -1.19 -0.14
N ARG A 29 33.61 -0.07 -0.07
CA ARG A 29 33.82 0.72 1.15
C ARG A 29 33.02 2.01 1.10
N ASP A 30 32.92 2.67 2.26
CA ASP A 30 32.37 4.03 2.34
C ASP A 30 33.09 4.98 1.37
N GLY A 31 32.32 5.75 0.60
CA GLY A 31 32.78 6.59 -0.50
C GLY A 31 32.86 5.94 -1.89
N GLU A 32 32.68 4.62 -2.01
CA GLU A 32 32.53 3.91 -3.29
C GLU A 32 31.04 3.68 -3.60
N THR A 33 30.68 3.72 -4.89
CA THR A 33 29.28 3.57 -5.32
C THR A 33 29.13 2.70 -6.57
N VAL A 34 27.94 2.10 -6.73
CA VAL A 34 27.54 1.32 -7.90
C VAL A 34 26.38 2.03 -8.58
N LEU A 35 26.51 2.25 -9.89
CA LEU A 35 25.47 2.86 -10.70
C LEU A 35 24.70 1.78 -11.47
N SER A 36 23.38 1.96 -11.58
CA SER A 36 22.59 1.14 -12.49
C SER A 36 23.02 1.37 -13.95
N ALA A 37 22.74 0.42 -14.85
CA ALA A 37 23.15 0.52 -16.26
C ALA A 37 22.66 1.79 -16.98
N ARG A 38 21.49 2.31 -16.57
CA ARG A 38 20.92 3.58 -17.06
C ARG A 38 21.28 4.79 -16.20
N LYS A 39 22.08 4.60 -15.15
CA LYS A 39 22.48 5.61 -14.16
C LYS A 39 21.31 6.29 -13.47
N THR A 40 20.17 5.60 -13.39
CA THR A 40 18.94 6.08 -12.72
C THR A 40 19.02 5.92 -11.20
N TYR A 41 19.82 4.96 -10.73
CA TYR A 41 19.95 4.60 -9.33
C TYR A 41 21.43 4.49 -8.98
N GLU A 42 21.76 4.89 -7.76
CA GLU A 42 23.08 4.75 -7.17
C GLU A 42 22.94 4.00 -5.84
N MET A 43 23.79 3.00 -5.66
CA MET A 43 23.88 2.22 -4.44
C MET A 43 25.20 2.56 -3.76
N GLY A 44 25.13 2.79 -2.45
CA GLY A 44 26.31 3.12 -1.67
C GLY A 44 26.02 3.35 -0.19
N PHE A 45 27.07 3.73 0.53
CA PHE A 45 26.96 4.25 1.88
C PHE A 45 26.50 5.70 1.83
N PHE A 46 25.60 6.07 2.74
CA PHE A 46 25.09 7.43 2.85
C PHE A 46 24.88 7.82 4.32
N SER A 47 24.80 9.12 4.55
CA SER A 47 24.27 9.69 5.79
C SER A 47 22.96 10.40 5.45
N PRO A 48 21.96 10.41 6.35
CA PRO A 48 20.70 11.11 6.12
C PRO A 48 20.94 12.56 5.72
N GLY A 49 20.27 13.01 4.65
CA GLY A 49 20.53 14.28 3.98
C GLY A 49 19.49 14.59 2.92
N PRO A 50 19.72 15.58 2.04
CA PRO A 50 18.72 16.06 1.08
C PRO A 50 18.43 15.10 -0.10
N GLU A 51 19.15 13.99 -0.20
CA GLU A 51 19.03 13.03 -1.30
C GLU A 51 17.79 12.12 -1.14
N VAL A 52 17.16 11.76 -2.26
CA VAL A 52 15.99 10.87 -2.24
C VAL A 52 16.45 9.41 -2.11
N VAL A 53 16.42 8.91 -0.89
CA VAL A 53 16.69 7.50 -0.57
C VAL A 53 15.45 6.68 -0.87
N VAL A 54 15.55 5.71 -1.78
CA VAL A 54 14.41 4.83 -2.14
C VAL A 54 14.42 3.51 -1.39
N TRP A 55 15.57 3.11 -0.88
CA TRP A 55 15.68 1.85 -0.15
C TRP A 55 16.90 1.85 0.80
N VAL A 56 16.80 1.16 1.94
CA VAL A 56 17.86 1.08 2.97
C VAL A 56 17.98 -0.35 3.49
N ALA A 57 19.20 -0.90 3.49
CA ALA A 57 19.52 -2.27 3.91
C ALA A 57 19.42 -2.45 5.41
N ASN A 58 20.14 -1.59 6.10
CA ASN A 58 20.46 -1.74 7.49
C ASN A 58 19.64 -0.79 8.35
N ARG A 59 18.40 -0.51 7.94
CA ARG A 59 17.53 0.46 8.62
C ARG A 59 17.26 0.08 10.09
N GLU A 60 17.28 -1.19 10.43
CA GLU A 60 17.14 -1.68 11.80
C GLU A 60 18.49 -1.87 12.53
N ASN A 61 19.58 -1.99 11.78
CA ASN A 61 20.91 -2.33 12.29
C ASN A 61 21.97 -1.36 11.70
N PRO A 62 21.91 -0.06 12.04
CA PRO A 62 22.85 0.92 11.52
C PRO A 62 24.29 0.61 11.93
N LEU A 63 25.27 0.98 11.11
CA LEU A 63 26.69 0.79 11.41
C LEU A 63 27.17 1.86 12.39
N GLU A 64 28.07 1.53 13.30
CA GLU A 64 28.48 2.49 14.35
C GLU A 64 29.48 3.52 13.84
N ASN A 65 30.27 3.19 12.80
CA ASN A 65 31.35 4.03 12.25
C ASN A 65 31.46 3.95 10.72
N SER A 66 32.14 4.93 10.09
CA SER A 66 32.47 5.03 8.64
C SER A 66 33.47 3.97 8.15
N THR A 67 33.38 2.76 8.70
CA THR A 67 34.29 1.64 8.43
C THR A 67 33.57 0.44 7.84
N GLY A 68 32.31 0.64 7.44
CA GLY A 68 31.48 -0.34 6.77
C GLY A 68 32.15 -0.89 5.52
N VAL A 69 32.05 -2.21 5.36
CA VAL A 69 32.47 -2.90 4.14
C VAL A 69 31.34 -3.80 3.67
N LEU A 70 30.93 -3.62 2.42
CA LEU A 70 30.01 -4.50 1.71
C LEU A 70 30.82 -5.50 0.89
N ARG A 71 30.60 -6.80 1.06
CA ARG A 71 31.28 -7.83 0.25
C ARG A 71 30.41 -9.05 0.06
N MET A 72 30.70 -9.85 -0.96
CA MET A 72 30.06 -11.15 -1.14
C MET A 72 30.90 -12.25 -0.45
N ASP A 73 30.25 -13.24 0.15
CA ASP A 73 30.93 -14.43 0.67
C ASP A 73 31.06 -15.55 -0.37
N GLU A 74 31.71 -16.64 0.02
CA GLU A 74 31.95 -17.81 -0.83
C GLU A 74 30.64 -18.48 -1.30
N GLN A 75 29.53 -18.26 -0.60
CA GLN A 75 28.21 -18.79 -0.94
C GLN A 75 27.38 -17.81 -1.78
N GLY A 76 27.92 -16.65 -2.13
CA GLY A 76 27.23 -15.63 -2.92
C GLY A 76 26.33 -14.70 -2.10
N ARG A 77 26.38 -14.75 -0.77
CA ARG A 77 25.59 -13.83 0.08
C ARG A 77 26.33 -12.51 0.22
N LEU A 78 25.63 -11.39 0.09
CA LEU A 78 26.23 -10.12 0.43
C LEU A 78 26.25 -9.94 1.96
N LEU A 79 27.30 -9.31 2.44
CA LEU A 79 27.58 -9.07 3.85
C LEU A 79 27.93 -7.59 4.02
N LEU A 80 27.21 -6.91 4.90
CA LEU A 80 27.58 -5.59 5.43
C LEU A 80 28.28 -5.77 6.78
N LEU A 81 29.56 -5.39 6.86
CA LEU A 81 30.40 -5.63 8.04
C LEU A 81 30.87 -4.30 8.67
N ASP A 82 30.77 -4.20 10.01
CA ASP A 82 31.52 -3.23 10.81
C ASP A 82 32.85 -3.87 11.29
N LYS A 83 33.88 -3.09 11.58
CA LYS A 83 35.25 -3.57 11.88
C LYS A 83 35.29 -4.83 12.76
N GLU A 84 35.97 -5.87 12.26
CA GLU A 84 36.49 -7.07 12.96
C GLU A 84 35.58 -7.91 13.89
N ALA A 85 34.30 -7.56 14.09
CA ALA A 85 33.34 -8.37 14.81
C ALA A 85 32.14 -8.69 13.92
N GLY A 86 32.06 -9.95 13.49
CA GLY A 86 31.07 -10.43 12.53
C GLY A 86 29.64 -10.30 13.04
N LYS A 87 28.91 -9.32 12.53
CA LYS A 87 27.45 -9.34 12.43
C LYS A 87 27.08 -9.38 10.95
N VAL A 88 26.17 -10.29 10.62
CA VAL A 88 25.72 -10.58 9.25
C VAL A 88 24.43 -9.82 9.01
N LEU A 89 24.37 -9.07 7.91
CA LEU A 89 23.17 -8.39 7.49
C LEU A 89 22.95 -8.63 6.00
N LEU A 90 21.70 -8.95 5.67
CA LEU A 90 21.25 -9.24 4.32
C LEU A 90 20.74 -7.97 3.63
N ASP A 91 20.89 -8.06 2.32
CA ASP A 91 20.65 -7.12 1.25
C ASP A 91 19.27 -6.51 1.21
N SER A 92 19.04 -5.43 0.45
CA SER A 92 18.16 -5.37 -0.73
C SER A 92 17.96 -4.06 -1.49
N GLY A 93 18.91 -3.62 -2.29
CA GLY A 93 18.68 -2.45 -3.12
C GLY A 93 18.13 -2.61 -4.56
N ASN A 94 17.07 -3.37 -4.78
CA ASN A 94 17.02 -4.36 -5.87
C ASN A 94 18.34 -4.84 -6.41
N LEU A 95 19.13 -5.23 -5.42
CA LEU A 95 20.19 -6.19 -5.54
C LEU A 95 19.59 -7.57 -5.81
N GLU A 96 20.08 -8.20 -6.87
CA GLU A 96 19.79 -9.59 -7.19
C GLU A 96 21.04 -10.43 -6.90
N VAL A 97 20.86 -11.54 -6.20
CA VAL A 97 21.92 -12.54 -6.02
C VAL A 97 21.67 -13.67 -7.01
N ARG A 98 22.64 -13.91 -7.92
CA ARG A 98 22.56 -14.93 -8.97
C ARG A 98 23.69 -15.96 -8.83
N ASP A 99 23.39 -17.22 -9.09
CA ASP A 99 24.37 -18.29 -9.20
C ASP A 99 25.16 -18.18 -10.52
N GLY A 100 26.47 -17.98 -10.43
CA GLY A 100 27.34 -17.63 -11.56
C GLY A 100 27.68 -18.79 -12.50
N GLU A 101 27.22 -20.02 -12.23
CA GLU A 101 27.51 -21.21 -13.06
C GLU A 101 26.43 -21.54 -14.10
N LYS A 102 25.31 -20.81 -14.16
CA LYS A 102 24.22 -21.12 -15.10
C LYS A 102 23.73 -19.90 -15.88
N ASP A 103 23.99 -19.90 -17.18
CA ASP A 103 23.40 -18.98 -18.19
C ASP A 103 21.89 -19.22 -18.41
N LEU A 104 21.17 -19.77 -17.43
CA LEU A 104 19.73 -20.05 -17.51
C LEU A 104 18.93 -19.11 -16.59
N PRO A 105 17.65 -18.82 -16.90
CA PRO A 105 16.78 -17.96 -16.07
C PRO A 105 16.53 -18.47 -14.64
N ALA A 106 17.05 -19.65 -14.27
CA ALA A 106 16.79 -20.37 -13.02
C ALA A 106 17.88 -20.18 -11.94
N GLY A 107 18.80 -19.24 -12.10
CA GLY A 107 19.90 -18.97 -11.16
C GLY A 107 19.64 -17.86 -10.13
N LEU A 108 18.43 -17.29 -10.06
CA LEU A 108 18.11 -16.20 -9.10
C LEU A 108 17.88 -16.78 -7.70
N LEU A 109 18.74 -16.42 -6.75
CA LEU A 109 18.66 -16.90 -5.37
C LEU A 109 17.83 -15.97 -4.49
N TRP A 110 17.88 -14.66 -4.73
CA TRP A 110 17.24 -13.65 -3.89
C TRP A 110 17.19 -12.27 -4.58
N GLN A 111 16.21 -11.42 -4.22
CA GLN A 111 16.06 -10.04 -4.71
C GLN A 111 15.35 -9.13 -3.69
N SER A 112 15.59 -7.83 -3.77
CA SER A 112 14.97 -6.78 -2.92
C SER A 112 13.57 -6.36 -3.20
N ILE A 113 13.15 -6.53 -4.43
CA ILE A 113 11.84 -6.07 -4.84
C ILE A 113 10.75 -6.77 -4.00
N ASP A 114 11.13 -7.86 -3.33
CA ASP A 114 10.38 -8.64 -2.36
C ASP A 114 10.40 -8.09 -0.91
N GLU A 115 11.26 -7.12 -0.56
CA GLU A 115 11.48 -6.52 0.78
C GLU A 115 11.39 -4.96 0.75
N PRO A 116 10.18 -4.39 0.67
CA PRO A 116 9.98 -2.94 0.58
C PRO A 116 10.38 -2.19 1.85
N SER A 117 10.86 -0.95 1.69
CA SER A 117 11.09 -0.03 2.83
C SER A 117 9.89 0.92 3.02
N HIS A 118 10.09 2.22 2.79
CA HIS A 118 9.07 3.26 2.79
C HIS A 118 8.66 3.67 1.36
N VAL A 119 9.35 3.15 0.33
CA VAL A 119 9.08 3.43 -1.08
C VAL A 119 8.71 2.15 -1.82
N MET A 120 7.71 2.24 -2.69
CA MET A 120 7.37 1.24 -3.70
C MET A 120 7.80 1.75 -5.08
N LEU A 121 8.79 1.09 -5.66
CA LEU A 121 9.29 1.31 -7.02
C LEU A 121 8.41 0.61 -8.07
N PRO A 122 8.51 1.01 -9.36
CA PRO A 122 7.88 0.27 -10.45
C PRO A 122 8.27 -1.21 -10.43
N GLY A 123 7.30 -2.11 -10.59
CA GLY A 123 7.50 -3.56 -10.58
C GLY A 123 7.47 -4.21 -9.20
N MET A 124 7.58 -3.44 -8.11
CA MET A 124 7.31 -3.95 -6.77
C MET A 124 5.84 -4.33 -6.61
N LYS A 125 5.59 -5.26 -5.69
CA LYS A 125 4.23 -5.66 -5.32
C LYS A 125 4.01 -5.57 -3.82
N MET A 126 2.84 -5.07 -3.45
CA MET A 126 2.29 -5.29 -2.13
C MET A 126 1.55 -6.63 -2.14
N SER A 127 1.60 -7.38 -1.05
CA SER A 127 0.97 -8.69 -1.05
C SER A 127 0.49 -9.11 0.33
N ALA A 128 -0.57 -9.91 0.36
CA ALA A 128 -1.09 -10.52 1.57
C ALA A 128 -1.44 -11.98 1.31
N ASN A 129 -0.97 -12.87 2.20
CA ASN A 129 -1.35 -14.27 2.22
C ASN A 129 -2.22 -14.56 3.46
N ARG A 130 -3.47 -14.95 3.25
CA ARG A 130 -4.40 -15.19 4.37
C ARG A 130 -4.11 -16.47 5.15
N ARG A 131 -3.46 -17.46 4.52
CA ARG A 131 -3.14 -18.76 5.13
C ARG A 131 -1.87 -18.72 5.97
N THR A 132 -0.80 -18.10 5.47
CA THR A 132 0.49 -18.01 6.18
C THR A 132 0.62 -16.75 7.03
N GLY A 133 -0.21 -15.73 6.77
CA GLY A 133 -0.09 -14.41 7.39
C GLY A 133 1.05 -13.56 6.82
N ALA A 134 1.77 -14.04 5.80
CA ALA A 134 2.86 -13.31 5.18
C ALA A 134 2.35 -12.05 4.47
N ARG A 135 3.07 -10.93 4.63
CA ARG A 135 2.70 -9.62 4.06
C ARG A 135 3.93 -8.92 3.48
N ARG A 136 3.74 -8.29 2.33
CA ARG A 136 4.66 -7.28 1.79
C ARG A 136 3.98 -5.92 1.85
N HIS A 137 4.58 -5.01 2.57
CA HIS A 137 3.99 -3.71 2.92
C HIS A 137 5.08 -2.64 2.99
N LEU A 138 4.67 -1.37 2.93
CA LEU A 138 5.56 -0.25 3.20
C LEU A 138 5.53 0.10 4.68
N THR A 139 6.68 0.48 5.21
CA THR A 139 6.84 0.98 6.58
C THR A 139 7.59 2.29 6.55
N SER A 140 6.97 3.34 7.11
CA SER A 140 7.53 4.69 7.13
C SER A 140 8.89 4.72 7.81
N TRP A 141 9.64 5.78 7.58
CA TRP A 141 10.74 6.13 8.46
C TRP A 141 10.22 6.62 9.81
N LYS A 142 11.08 6.58 10.83
CA LYS A 142 10.76 7.05 12.17
C LYS A 142 10.78 8.57 12.26
N SER A 143 11.69 9.22 11.55
CA SER A 143 11.77 10.67 11.40
C SER A 143 12.45 11.04 10.07
N PRO A 144 12.48 12.32 9.66
CA PRO A 144 13.20 12.74 8.44
C PRO A 144 14.66 12.28 8.39
N ASP A 145 15.34 12.22 9.53
CA ASP A 145 16.77 11.91 9.63
C ASP A 145 17.03 10.49 10.20
N ASP A 146 15.98 9.70 10.44
CA ASP A 146 16.09 8.36 11.03
C ASP A 146 15.30 7.34 10.17
N PRO A 147 16.00 6.56 9.31
CA PRO A 147 15.35 5.61 8.42
C PRO A 147 14.88 4.33 9.10
N SER A 148 15.11 4.17 10.41
CA SER A 148 14.57 3.03 11.16
C SER A 148 13.04 2.91 11.00
N PRO A 149 12.47 1.71 11.18
CA PRO A 149 11.03 1.50 11.10
C PRO A 149 10.24 2.49 11.98
N GLY A 150 9.40 3.28 11.34
CA GLY A 150 8.47 4.19 12.00
C GLY A 150 7.14 3.51 12.34
N ASN A 151 6.16 4.34 12.72
CA ASN A 151 4.89 3.86 13.24
C ASN A 151 3.79 3.69 12.17
N TYR A 152 4.05 4.12 10.93
CA TYR A 152 3.07 4.04 9.86
C TYR A 152 3.38 2.92 8.89
N THR A 153 2.33 2.19 8.50
CA THR A 153 2.43 1.17 7.46
C THR A 153 1.37 1.39 6.40
N VAL A 154 1.70 1.07 5.15
CA VAL A 154 0.72 0.88 4.08
C VAL A 154 0.78 -0.58 3.71
N GLU A 155 -0.30 -1.31 3.93
CA GLU A 155 -0.36 -2.77 3.75
C GLU A 155 -1.62 -3.22 3.05
N MET A 156 -1.54 -4.38 2.39
CA MET A 156 -2.73 -5.05 1.88
C MET A 156 -3.40 -5.87 2.98
N ASP A 157 -4.71 -5.75 3.07
CA ASP A 157 -5.59 -6.58 3.90
C ASP A 157 -6.41 -7.50 3.00
N PHE A 158 -6.33 -8.80 3.26
CA PHE A 158 -7.02 -9.84 2.48
C PHE A 158 -7.78 -10.82 3.39
N SER A 159 -8.37 -10.30 4.48
CA SER A 159 -9.23 -11.10 5.36
C SER A 159 -10.55 -11.50 4.71
N THR A 160 -11.10 -10.61 3.88
CA THR A 160 -12.42 -10.77 3.23
C THR A 160 -12.31 -10.50 1.74
N LEU A 161 -12.21 -9.23 1.34
CA LEU A 161 -11.86 -8.80 -0.02
C LEU A 161 -10.58 -7.96 0.05
N PRO A 162 -9.71 -8.02 -0.97
CA PRO A 162 -8.45 -7.27 -0.95
C PRO A 162 -8.70 -5.77 -0.86
N ARG A 163 -8.00 -5.10 0.04
CA ARG A 163 -7.97 -3.63 0.17
C ARG A 163 -6.60 -3.20 0.64
N VAL A 164 -6.22 -1.96 0.38
CA VAL A 164 -4.99 -1.37 0.92
C VAL A 164 -5.36 -0.43 2.07
N LEU A 165 -4.64 -0.56 3.18
CA LEU A 165 -4.85 0.18 4.41
C LEU A 165 -3.59 0.98 4.74
N LEU A 166 -3.76 2.25 5.09
CA LEU A 166 -2.77 3.01 5.83
C LEU A 166 -3.09 2.86 7.31
N LYS A 167 -2.09 2.47 8.11
CA LYS A 167 -2.23 2.29 9.56
C LYS A 167 -1.19 3.11 10.32
N HIS A 168 -1.57 3.53 11.52
CA HIS A 168 -0.65 3.97 12.56
C HIS A 168 -0.67 2.91 13.67
N HIS A 169 0.42 2.15 13.79
CA HIS A 169 0.43 0.86 14.49
C HIS A 169 -0.71 -0.05 13.97
N GLN A 170 -1.71 -0.35 14.80
CA GLN A 170 -2.86 -1.17 14.42
C GLN A 170 -4.08 -0.33 14.00
N ALA A 171 -4.09 0.98 14.27
CA ALA A 171 -5.23 1.85 13.99
C ALA A 171 -5.26 2.21 12.50
N ILE A 172 -6.38 1.93 11.82
CA ILE A 172 -6.60 2.31 10.43
C ILE A 172 -6.76 3.82 10.33
N LYS A 173 -6.03 4.45 9.42
CA LYS A 173 -6.07 5.89 9.14
C LYS A 173 -6.66 6.22 7.78
N PHE A 174 -6.50 5.31 6.82
CA PHE A 174 -7.13 5.38 5.50
C PHE A 174 -7.35 3.97 4.95
N SER A 175 -8.35 3.82 4.08
CA SER A 175 -8.61 2.59 3.34
C SER A 175 -8.97 2.92 1.90
N THR A 176 -8.42 2.17 0.94
CA THR A 176 -8.83 2.25 -0.46
C THR A 176 -10.24 1.70 -0.71
N GLY A 177 -10.90 1.10 0.29
CA GLY A 177 -12.02 0.20 0.06
C GLY A 177 -11.56 -1.09 -0.65
N HIS A 178 -12.48 -2.05 -0.77
CA HIS A 178 -12.19 -3.33 -1.43
C HIS A 178 -11.97 -3.16 -2.93
N PHE A 179 -11.22 -4.10 -3.51
CA PHE A 179 -11.10 -4.27 -4.94
C PHE A 179 -12.37 -4.96 -5.47
N ASN A 180 -13.05 -4.32 -6.43
CA ASN A 180 -14.32 -4.80 -6.97
C ASN A 180 -14.17 -5.51 -8.34
N GLY A 181 -13.00 -6.10 -8.63
CA GLY A 181 -12.66 -6.69 -9.92
C GLY A 181 -12.19 -5.68 -10.98
N TYR A 182 -12.61 -4.42 -10.88
CA TYR A 182 -12.24 -3.36 -11.82
C TYR A 182 -11.26 -2.35 -11.20
N ARG A 183 -11.49 -1.91 -9.95
CA ARG A 183 -10.65 -0.95 -9.21
C ARG A 183 -10.84 -1.08 -7.70
N PHE A 184 -10.02 -0.37 -6.92
CA PHE A 184 -10.36 -0.13 -5.52
C PHE A 184 -11.44 0.94 -5.42
N VAL A 185 -12.55 0.65 -4.72
CA VAL A 185 -13.76 1.50 -4.75
C VAL A 185 -13.56 2.92 -4.19
N GLY A 186 -12.62 3.09 -3.26
CA GLY A 186 -12.24 4.37 -2.67
C GLY A 186 -11.09 5.09 -3.38
N VAL A 187 -10.66 4.61 -4.55
CA VAL A 187 -9.62 5.28 -5.37
C VAL A 187 -10.14 5.45 -6.80
N PRO A 188 -11.17 6.30 -7.01
CA PRO A 188 -11.98 6.26 -8.22
C PRO A 188 -11.24 6.68 -9.50
N PHE A 189 -10.13 7.41 -9.38
CA PHE A 189 -9.29 7.85 -10.49
C PHE A 189 -8.34 6.76 -11.03
N MET A 190 -8.14 5.65 -10.32
CA MET A 190 -7.31 4.53 -10.77
C MET A 190 -8.17 3.48 -11.50
N GLN A 191 -8.64 3.85 -12.69
CA GLN A 191 -9.37 2.95 -13.59
C GLN A 191 -8.38 2.18 -14.49
N PRO A 192 -8.76 1.01 -15.05
CA PRO A 192 -7.91 0.28 -15.98
C PRO A 192 -7.44 1.11 -17.17
N GLU A 193 -8.21 2.10 -17.63
CA GLU A 193 -7.88 3.00 -18.72
C GLU A 193 -6.88 4.09 -18.32
N SER A 194 -6.79 4.42 -17.02
CA SER A 194 -5.93 5.48 -16.49
C SER A 194 -4.45 5.26 -16.84
N VAL A 195 -3.70 6.36 -16.95
CA VAL A 195 -2.24 6.34 -17.11
C VAL A 195 -1.57 5.54 -16.00
N LEU A 196 -2.11 5.68 -14.78
CA LEU A 196 -1.71 4.94 -13.60
C LEU A 196 -2.68 3.77 -13.37
N GLN A 197 -2.21 2.57 -13.70
CA GLN A 197 -3.00 1.35 -13.62
C GLN A 197 -2.71 0.58 -12.33
N CYS A 198 -3.77 0.14 -11.67
CA CYS A 198 -3.70 -0.83 -10.57
C CYS A 198 -3.94 -2.23 -11.11
N VAL A 199 -2.98 -3.13 -10.89
CA VAL A 199 -3.12 -4.54 -11.24
C VAL A 199 -3.22 -5.33 -9.95
N VAL A 200 -4.38 -5.92 -9.70
CA VAL A 200 -4.63 -6.80 -8.56
C VAL A 200 -4.76 -8.23 -9.07
N ARG A 201 -3.98 -9.14 -8.48
CA ARG A 201 -4.03 -10.58 -8.79
C ARG A 201 -4.44 -11.31 -7.53
N ILE A 202 -5.49 -12.12 -7.64
CA ILE A 202 -6.08 -12.83 -6.51
C ILE A 202 -6.05 -14.31 -6.83
N THR A 203 -5.54 -15.10 -5.89
CA THR A 203 -5.70 -16.55 -5.84
C THR A 203 -6.49 -16.91 -4.58
N GLU A 204 -6.67 -18.20 -4.31
CA GLU A 204 -7.35 -18.67 -3.10
C GLU A 204 -6.73 -18.07 -1.83
N ASP A 205 -5.40 -18.08 -1.68
CA ASP A 205 -4.73 -17.62 -0.46
C ASP A 205 -4.00 -16.28 -0.60
N GLN A 206 -3.69 -15.85 -1.83
CA GLN A 206 -2.77 -14.74 -2.10
C GLN A 206 -3.51 -13.61 -2.81
N ALA A 207 -3.30 -12.38 -2.33
CA ALA A 207 -3.60 -11.19 -3.10
C ALA A 207 -2.30 -10.40 -3.31
N ASP A 208 -2.04 -10.03 -4.56
CA ASP A 208 -0.91 -9.22 -4.98
C ASP A 208 -1.43 -7.93 -5.64
N TYR A 209 -0.81 -6.79 -5.32
CA TYR A 209 -1.09 -5.49 -5.91
C TYR A 209 0.18 -4.89 -6.49
N ILE A 210 0.11 -4.53 -7.77
CA ILE A 210 1.18 -3.88 -8.52
C ILE A 210 0.64 -2.58 -9.11
N ILE A 211 1.49 -1.57 -9.14
CA ILE A 211 1.24 -0.30 -9.80
C ILE A 211 2.03 -0.27 -11.11
N GLN A 212 1.37 0.11 -12.20
CA GLN A 212 1.99 0.25 -13.50
C GLN A 212 1.68 1.61 -14.13
N MET A 213 2.65 2.19 -14.81
CA MET A 213 2.47 3.36 -15.65
C MET A 213 2.34 2.94 -17.11
N LYS A 214 1.35 3.48 -17.81
CA LYS A 214 1.18 3.26 -19.27
C LYS A 214 2.04 4.18 -20.13
N ILE A 215 2.63 5.21 -19.52
CA ILE A 215 3.54 6.14 -20.17
C ILE A 215 4.98 5.89 -19.66
N PRO A 216 6.00 6.18 -20.47
CA PRO A 216 7.39 6.04 -20.06
C PRO A 216 7.79 7.18 -19.11
N THR A 217 7.43 7.06 -17.83
CA THR A 217 7.86 7.96 -16.76
C THR A 217 8.22 7.17 -15.52
N ILE A 218 9.10 7.71 -14.68
CA ILE A 218 9.44 7.10 -13.40
C ILE A 218 8.36 7.52 -12.39
N SER A 219 7.72 6.53 -11.77
CA SER A 219 6.65 6.73 -10.79
C SER A 219 6.97 5.94 -9.54
N ILE A 220 7.00 6.59 -8.37
CA ILE A 220 7.20 5.93 -7.09
C ILE A 220 6.06 6.24 -6.13
N MET A 221 5.78 5.33 -5.20
CA MET A 221 4.91 5.60 -4.06
C MET A 221 5.76 5.69 -2.81
N THR A 222 5.65 6.77 -2.03
CA THR A 222 6.39 6.97 -0.79
C THR A 222 5.44 7.00 0.40
N LEU A 223 5.91 6.56 1.56
CA LEU A 223 5.22 6.68 2.84
C LEU A 223 6.09 7.47 3.81
N SER A 224 5.65 8.68 4.11
CA SER A 224 6.36 9.60 5.00
C SER A 224 6.18 9.26 6.48
N TYR A 225 7.09 9.77 7.31
CA TYR A 225 7.11 9.55 8.77
C TYR A 225 5.85 10.06 9.51
N ASN A 226 5.12 11.02 8.93
CA ASN A 226 3.89 11.58 9.50
C ASN A 226 2.62 10.88 8.97
N GLY A 227 2.78 9.76 8.23
CA GLY A 227 1.67 8.96 7.77
C GLY A 227 0.98 9.47 6.51
N VAL A 228 1.66 10.28 5.70
CA VAL A 228 1.15 10.70 4.39
C VAL A 228 1.78 9.84 3.31
N GLY A 229 0.95 9.12 2.57
CA GLY A 229 1.35 8.43 1.35
C GLY A 229 1.36 9.42 0.18
N GLN A 230 2.36 9.36 -0.69
CA GLN A 230 2.43 10.19 -1.90
C GLN A 230 2.75 9.32 -3.10
N ARG A 231 2.14 9.64 -4.24
CA ARG A 231 2.64 9.19 -5.54
C ARG A 231 3.45 10.33 -6.14
N LEU A 232 4.70 10.05 -6.48
CA LEU A 232 5.59 11.00 -7.13
C LEU A 232 5.84 10.54 -8.57
N LEU A 233 5.85 11.49 -9.50
CA LEU A 233 6.27 11.32 -10.88
C LEU A 233 7.54 12.12 -11.11
N TYR A 234 8.49 11.54 -11.83
CA TYR A 234 9.72 12.24 -12.20
C TYR A 234 9.49 13.01 -13.50
N ASP A 235 9.65 14.33 -13.44
CA ASP A 235 9.69 15.17 -14.62
C ASP A 235 11.14 15.30 -15.13
N GLU A 236 11.43 14.67 -16.27
CA GLU A 236 12.74 14.72 -16.92
C GLU A 236 13.07 16.11 -17.48
N GLY A 237 12.06 16.94 -17.78
CA GLY A 237 12.26 18.29 -18.32
C GLY A 237 12.79 19.26 -17.26
N THR A 238 12.31 19.13 -16.02
CA THR A 238 12.72 19.98 -14.88
C THR A 238 13.67 19.29 -13.92
N ASN A 239 13.85 17.98 -14.01
CA ASN A 239 14.60 17.13 -13.07
C ASN A 239 14.06 17.22 -11.63
N VAL A 240 12.73 17.25 -11.48
CA VAL A 240 12.06 17.36 -10.18
C VAL A 240 11.03 16.24 -10.02
N TRP A 241 10.85 15.78 -8.78
CA TRP A 241 9.74 14.92 -8.40
C TRP A 241 8.49 15.75 -8.16
N GLU A 242 7.47 15.54 -8.99
CA GLU A 242 6.16 16.15 -8.83
C GLU A 242 5.21 15.23 -8.07
N THR A 243 4.41 15.78 -7.17
CA THR A 243 3.39 15.00 -6.49
C THR A 243 2.16 14.85 -7.37
N PHE A 244 1.87 13.61 -7.75
CA PHE A 244 0.68 13.28 -8.53
C PHE A 244 -0.58 13.14 -7.66
N THR A 245 -0.46 12.49 -6.51
CA THR A 245 -1.58 12.35 -5.58
C THR A 245 -1.11 12.04 -4.15
N TYR A 246 -2.00 12.28 -3.19
CA TYR A 246 -1.81 12.00 -1.77
C TYR A 246 -2.76 10.89 -1.30
N LEU A 247 -2.36 10.19 -0.24
CA LEU A 247 -3.15 9.16 0.43
C LEU A 247 -3.06 9.40 1.94
N PRO A 248 -4.16 9.82 2.62
CA PRO A 248 -5.48 10.18 2.08
C PRO A 248 -5.44 11.46 1.20
N ALA A 249 -6.38 11.58 0.24
CA ALA A 249 -6.43 12.73 -0.67
C ALA A 249 -7.23 13.92 -0.10
N ASP A 250 -8.28 13.64 0.66
CA ASP A 250 -9.12 14.64 1.32
C ASP A 250 -9.53 14.24 2.74
N GLU A 251 -10.43 15.01 3.36
CA GLU A 251 -10.91 14.74 4.71
C GLU A 251 -11.80 13.48 4.78
N CYS A 252 -12.61 13.21 3.76
CA CYS A 252 -13.51 12.06 3.71
C CYS A 252 -12.79 10.73 3.51
N ASP A 253 -11.56 10.77 3.02
CA ASP A 253 -10.68 9.62 2.94
C ASP A 253 -10.16 9.16 4.31
N ARG A 254 -10.17 10.04 5.33
CA ARG A 254 -9.78 9.67 6.69
C ARG A 254 -10.73 8.59 7.23
N PHE A 255 -10.14 7.53 7.75
CA PHE A 255 -10.90 6.41 8.25
C PHE A 255 -11.84 6.84 9.38
N ALA A 256 -13.12 6.50 9.25
CA ALA A 256 -14.18 6.84 10.20
C ALA A 256 -14.28 8.36 10.52
N ASN A 257 -14.04 9.24 9.53
CA ASN A 257 -14.24 10.69 9.70
C ASN A 257 -15.68 11.03 10.11
N CYS A 258 -16.65 10.29 9.57
CA CYS A 258 -18.05 10.33 9.98
C CYS A 258 -18.43 9.03 10.70
N GLY A 259 -19.27 9.12 11.74
CA GLY A 259 -19.69 7.98 12.54
C GLY A 259 -20.60 6.98 11.79
N ALA A 260 -21.00 5.92 12.48
CA ALA A 260 -21.83 4.85 11.88
C ALA A 260 -23.12 5.39 11.22
N PHE A 261 -23.52 4.78 10.09
CA PHE A 261 -24.72 5.15 9.32
C PHE A 261 -24.78 6.62 8.87
N SER A 262 -23.61 7.24 8.69
CA SER A 262 -23.45 8.55 8.08
C SER A 262 -22.50 8.46 6.88
N ILE A 263 -22.59 9.45 6.00
CA ILE A 263 -21.76 9.57 4.79
C ILE A 263 -20.92 10.84 4.87
N CYS A 264 -19.67 10.75 4.44
CA CYS A 264 -18.82 11.92 4.23
C CYS A 264 -18.92 12.38 2.78
N ASN A 265 -19.14 13.68 2.56
CA ASN A 265 -19.13 14.29 1.25
C ASN A 265 -18.49 15.68 1.33
N MET A 266 -17.36 15.86 0.62
CA MET A 266 -16.64 17.14 0.54
C MET A 266 -17.45 18.28 -0.07
N SER A 267 -18.54 17.98 -0.78
CA SER A 267 -19.44 19.00 -1.37
C SER A 267 -20.49 19.52 -0.37
N ASN A 268 -20.61 18.88 0.80
CA ASN A 268 -21.58 19.25 1.82
C ASN A 268 -20.93 20.10 2.92
N PHE A 269 -21.74 20.94 3.58
CA PHE A 269 -21.38 21.59 4.83
C PHE A 269 -22.55 21.44 5.83
N PRO A 270 -22.37 20.69 6.95
CA PRO A 270 -21.17 19.94 7.34
C PRO A 270 -20.83 18.78 6.39
N VAL A 271 -19.56 18.33 6.39
CA VAL A 271 -19.08 17.24 5.51
C VAL A 271 -19.75 15.90 5.81
N CYS A 272 -20.20 15.68 7.04
CA CYS A 272 -20.90 14.47 7.45
C CYS A 272 -22.42 14.67 7.45
N GLY A 273 -23.14 13.74 6.83
CA GLY A 273 -24.60 13.69 6.83
C GLY A 273 -25.12 12.30 7.18
N CYS A 274 -26.23 12.21 7.91
CA CYS A 274 -26.89 10.92 8.11
C CYS A 274 -27.43 10.37 6.79
N LEU A 275 -27.40 9.04 6.65
CA LEU A 275 -28.10 8.37 5.55
C LEU A 275 -29.60 8.69 5.59
N GLU A 276 -30.26 8.65 4.43
CA GLU A 276 -31.71 8.85 4.37
C GLU A 276 -32.43 7.78 5.22
N GLY A 277 -33.45 8.22 5.97
CA GLY A 277 -34.12 7.38 6.98
C GLY A 277 -33.41 7.32 8.33
N TYR A 278 -32.26 7.98 8.48
CA TYR A 278 -31.52 8.10 9.75
C TYR A 278 -31.56 9.53 10.30
N ALA A 279 -31.24 9.68 11.58
CA ALA A 279 -31.08 10.95 12.28
C ALA A 279 -29.86 10.89 13.21
N PRO A 280 -29.27 12.04 13.58
CA PRO A 280 -28.14 12.08 14.51
C PRO A 280 -28.47 11.33 15.79
N ARG A 281 -27.55 10.50 16.28
CA ARG A 281 -27.72 9.81 17.57
C ARG A 281 -27.75 10.82 18.73
N ASN A 282 -26.91 11.84 18.63
CA ASN A 282 -26.81 12.93 19.59
C ASN A 282 -26.87 14.26 18.81
N GLY A 283 -27.95 15.03 19.01
CA GLY A 283 -28.14 16.32 18.33
C GLY A 283 -27.13 17.37 18.77
N ASP A 284 -26.83 17.45 20.06
CA ASP A 284 -25.92 18.45 20.62
C ASP A 284 -24.48 18.27 20.11
N GLU A 285 -24.03 17.02 19.98
CA GLU A 285 -22.74 16.70 19.35
C GLU A 285 -22.74 17.07 17.87
N TRP A 286 -23.82 16.77 17.16
CA TRP A 286 -23.95 17.03 15.73
C TRP A 286 -23.93 18.54 15.41
N ASP A 287 -24.60 19.35 16.23
CA ASP A 287 -24.63 20.81 16.11
C ASP A 287 -23.25 21.43 16.38
N GLN A 288 -22.40 20.76 17.16
CA GLN A 288 -21.01 21.11 17.41
C GLN A 288 -20.03 20.50 16.39
N GLN A 289 -20.55 19.87 15.32
CA GLN A 289 -19.77 19.18 14.29
C GLN A 289 -18.93 18.01 14.83
N ASN A 290 -19.35 17.41 15.94
CA ASN A 290 -18.85 16.13 16.40
C ASN A 290 -19.72 15.00 15.86
N PHE A 291 -19.26 14.35 14.79
CA PHE A 291 -20.02 13.29 14.11
C PHE A 291 -19.72 11.87 14.63
N SER A 292 -18.93 11.75 15.70
CA SER A 292 -18.39 10.46 16.20
C SER A 292 -19.49 9.47 16.61
N SER A 293 -20.59 9.97 17.18
CA SER A 293 -21.74 9.16 17.60
C SER A 293 -22.56 8.58 16.42
N GLY A 294 -22.34 9.10 15.22
CA GLY A 294 -23.03 8.69 14.01
C GLY A 294 -24.55 8.90 14.09
N CYS A 295 -25.26 8.05 13.37
CA CYS A 295 -26.70 8.16 13.19
C CYS A 295 -27.44 6.89 13.61
N VAL A 296 -28.72 7.04 13.88
CA VAL A 296 -29.66 5.94 14.18
C VAL A 296 -30.86 6.02 13.26
N ARG A 297 -31.48 4.86 13.00
CA ARG A 297 -32.72 4.82 12.19
C ARG A 297 -33.81 5.65 12.86
N ARG A 298 -34.56 6.40 12.07
CA ARG A 298 -35.76 7.11 12.54
C ARG A 298 -36.88 6.15 12.91
N THR A 299 -36.98 5.04 12.18
CA THR A 299 -38.02 4.02 12.36
C THR A 299 -37.36 2.67 12.60
N ARG A 300 -37.86 1.91 13.59
CA ARG A 300 -37.38 0.55 13.86
C ARG A 300 -37.85 -0.40 12.75
N PRO A 301 -36.98 -1.28 12.23
CA PRO A 301 -37.38 -2.32 11.30
C PRO A 301 -38.32 -3.31 11.99
N ASP A 302 -39.33 -3.79 11.27
CA ASP A 302 -40.32 -4.76 11.79
C ASP A 302 -39.87 -6.21 11.54
N CYS A 303 -38.97 -6.43 10.57
CA CYS A 303 -38.48 -7.73 10.10
C CYS A 303 -39.57 -8.76 9.74
N SER A 304 -40.84 -8.35 9.68
CA SER A 304 -42.00 -9.18 9.34
C SER A 304 -42.24 -9.29 7.83
N GLY A 305 -41.27 -8.86 7.01
CA GLY A 305 -41.36 -8.82 5.54
C GLY A 305 -41.84 -7.50 4.95
N GLY A 306 -42.07 -6.47 5.78
CA GLY A 306 -42.42 -5.11 5.33
C GLY A 306 -41.22 -4.17 5.12
N ASP A 307 -40.02 -4.55 5.55
CA ASP A 307 -38.83 -3.71 5.45
C ASP A 307 -38.30 -3.64 4.00
N GLY A 308 -37.86 -2.45 3.61
CA GLY A 308 -37.29 -2.17 2.30
C GLY A 308 -35.84 -1.72 2.37
N PHE A 309 -35.19 -1.71 1.21
CA PHE A 309 -33.84 -1.18 1.04
C PHE A 309 -33.86 0.04 0.15
N LEU A 310 -33.10 1.06 0.54
CA LEU A 310 -32.87 2.25 -0.29
C LEU A 310 -31.62 2.03 -1.14
N LEU A 311 -31.73 2.22 -2.46
CA LEU A 311 -30.59 2.18 -3.36
C LEU A 311 -29.72 3.42 -3.18
N MET A 312 -28.44 3.22 -2.86
CA MET A 312 -27.49 4.31 -2.69
C MET A 312 -26.39 4.24 -3.77
N PRO A 313 -26.45 5.11 -4.81
CA PRO A 313 -25.45 5.12 -5.87
C PRO A 313 -24.16 5.85 -5.43
N LEU A 314 -23.06 5.58 -6.15
CA LEU A 314 -21.79 6.31 -6.03
C LEU A 314 -21.15 6.30 -4.64
N LEU A 315 -21.34 5.23 -3.86
CA LEU A 315 -20.72 5.07 -2.55
C LEU A 315 -19.45 4.23 -2.61
N LYS A 316 -18.44 4.67 -1.85
CA LYS A 316 -17.43 3.76 -1.31
C LYS A 316 -18.13 2.86 -0.30
N LEU A 317 -18.10 1.54 -0.53
CA LEU A 317 -18.77 0.59 0.37
C LEU A 317 -18.22 0.70 1.80
N PRO A 318 -19.06 0.43 2.83
CA PRO A 318 -18.64 0.45 4.22
C PRO A 318 -17.45 -0.47 4.49
N HIS A 319 -16.83 -0.29 5.64
CA HIS A 319 -15.80 -1.20 6.09
C HIS A 319 -16.35 -2.64 6.17
N LEU A 320 -15.53 -3.63 5.81
CA LEU A 320 -15.91 -5.05 5.73
C LEU A 320 -16.00 -5.75 7.10
N ILE A 321 -16.20 -4.99 8.19
CA ILE A 321 -16.46 -5.61 9.51
C ILE A 321 -17.90 -6.10 9.48
N ASN A 322 -18.12 -7.29 10.04
CA ASN A 322 -19.42 -7.98 10.08
C ASN A 322 -20.07 -8.11 8.69
N SER A 323 -19.25 -8.27 7.66
CA SER A 323 -19.75 -8.52 6.30
C SER A 323 -19.46 -9.95 5.86
N THR A 324 -20.38 -10.53 5.11
CA THR A 324 -20.23 -11.83 4.46
C THR A 324 -20.22 -11.65 2.95
N VAL A 325 -19.24 -12.27 2.30
CA VAL A 325 -19.13 -12.31 0.83
C VAL A 325 -19.56 -13.69 0.37
N ASP A 326 -20.39 -13.70 -0.67
CA ASP A 326 -20.84 -14.91 -1.34
C ASP A 326 -20.58 -14.74 -2.83
N ILE A 327 -19.73 -15.62 -3.38
CA ILE A 327 -19.16 -15.48 -4.73
C ILE A 327 -20.00 -16.13 -5.82
N ASP A 328 -21.06 -16.85 -5.45
CA ASP A 328 -21.90 -17.63 -6.36
C ASP A 328 -23.38 -17.23 -6.25
N ILE A 329 -23.67 -15.94 -6.04
CA ILE A 329 -25.04 -15.43 -5.94
C ILE A 329 -25.25 -14.12 -6.70
N SER A 330 -26.45 -14.00 -7.26
CA SER A 330 -26.93 -12.74 -7.84
C SER A 330 -27.21 -11.69 -6.75
N LEU A 331 -27.25 -10.42 -7.16
CA LEU A 331 -27.65 -9.33 -6.28
C LEU A 331 -29.07 -9.52 -5.71
N SER A 332 -29.98 -10.13 -6.47
CA SER A 332 -31.34 -10.45 -6.02
C SER A 332 -31.37 -11.55 -4.96
N GLU A 333 -30.55 -12.59 -5.10
CA GLU A 333 -30.42 -13.62 -4.07
C GLU A 333 -29.79 -13.05 -2.80
N CYS A 334 -28.80 -12.18 -2.94
CA CYS A 334 -28.19 -11.45 -1.82
C CYS A 334 -29.23 -10.59 -1.08
N ARG A 335 -30.09 -9.88 -1.82
CA ARG A 335 -31.22 -9.14 -1.25
C ARG A 335 -32.15 -10.07 -0.45
N ASN A 336 -32.50 -11.23 -1.00
CA ASN A 336 -33.40 -12.17 -0.33
C ASN A 336 -32.78 -12.74 0.96
N LYS A 337 -31.48 -13.07 0.94
CA LYS A 337 -30.73 -13.46 2.14
C LYS A 337 -30.74 -12.35 3.19
N CYS A 338 -30.41 -11.12 2.79
CA CYS A 338 -30.42 -9.97 3.69
C CYS A 338 -31.81 -9.68 4.26
N THR A 339 -32.86 -9.76 3.46
CA THR A 339 -34.25 -9.55 3.91
C THR A 339 -34.69 -10.61 4.94
N SER A 340 -34.16 -11.83 4.80
CA SER A 340 -34.51 -12.95 5.69
C SER A 340 -33.73 -12.94 7.01
N ASP A 341 -32.68 -12.12 7.11
CA ASP A 341 -31.89 -11.94 8.32
C ASP A 341 -32.17 -10.56 8.94
N CYS A 342 -32.87 -10.53 10.07
CA CYS A 342 -33.24 -9.30 10.77
C CYS A 342 -32.05 -8.45 11.24
N SER A 343 -30.86 -9.04 11.29
CA SER A 343 -29.63 -8.32 11.64
C SER A 343 -29.01 -7.67 10.40
N CYS A 344 -29.35 -8.10 9.20
CA CYS A 344 -28.77 -7.55 7.98
C CYS A 344 -29.17 -6.07 7.78
N THR A 345 -28.17 -5.23 7.52
CA THR A 345 -28.35 -3.77 7.41
C THR A 345 -28.16 -3.23 6.00
N ALA A 346 -27.38 -3.92 5.16
CA ALA A 346 -27.08 -3.52 3.78
C ALA A 346 -26.60 -4.70 2.95
N TYR A 347 -26.68 -4.56 1.63
CA TYR A 347 -26.07 -5.49 0.67
C TYR A 347 -25.62 -4.74 -0.60
N ALA A 348 -24.68 -5.32 -1.33
CA ALA A 348 -24.11 -4.76 -2.56
C ALA A 348 -23.49 -5.84 -3.45
N ILE A 349 -23.14 -5.45 -4.68
CA ILE A 349 -22.28 -6.25 -5.56
C ILE A 349 -20.86 -6.21 -4.99
N ALA A 350 -20.20 -7.38 -4.87
CA ALA A 350 -18.83 -7.48 -4.38
C ALA A 350 -17.80 -7.27 -5.51
N ASN A 351 -18.08 -7.85 -6.68
CA ASN A 351 -17.27 -7.70 -7.89
C ASN A 351 -18.16 -7.32 -9.07
N VAL A 352 -17.85 -6.20 -9.72
CA VAL A 352 -18.67 -5.67 -10.82
C VAL A 352 -18.34 -6.28 -12.18
N THR A 353 -17.27 -7.07 -12.28
CA THR A 353 -16.90 -7.77 -13.52
C THR A 353 -17.51 -9.17 -13.59
N ASP A 354 -17.97 -9.72 -12.47
CA ASP A 354 -18.65 -11.02 -12.45
C ASP A 354 -20.00 -10.88 -13.18
N GLY A 355 -20.23 -11.72 -14.19
CA GLY A 355 -21.40 -11.62 -15.08
C GLY A 355 -21.17 -10.84 -16.38
N MET A 356 -19.96 -10.31 -16.63
CA MET A 356 -19.55 -9.88 -17.98
C MET A 356 -19.09 -11.11 -18.80
N GLY A 357 -20.04 -12.00 -19.13
CA GLY A 357 -19.86 -13.27 -19.85
C GLY A 357 -21.00 -14.27 -19.58
N ASP A 358 -20.99 -15.46 -20.19
CA ASP A 358 -22.05 -16.50 -20.10
C ASP A 358 -22.24 -17.14 -18.70
N ALA A 359 -21.61 -16.61 -17.64
CA ALA A 359 -21.81 -17.07 -16.27
C ALA A 359 -22.96 -16.30 -15.59
N LEU A 360 -24.05 -17.00 -15.30
CA LEU A 360 -25.22 -16.52 -14.54
C LEU A 360 -24.94 -16.27 -13.05
N LEU A 361 -23.69 -16.44 -12.59
CA LEU A 361 -23.27 -16.30 -11.21
C LEU A 361 -22.47 -15.01 -11.04
N GLY A 362 -22.88 -14.20 -10.07
CA GLY A 362 -22.18 -12.98 -9.64
C GLY A 362 -21.64 -13.16 -8.22
N SER A 363 -20.90 -12.18 -7.73
CA SER A 363 -20.53 -12.10 -6.31
C SER A 363 -21.16 -10.91 -5.62
N ALA A 364 -21.65 -11.14 -4.41
CA ALA A 364 -22.33 -10.14 -3.60
C ALA A 364 -21.82 -10.15 -2.16
N ILE A 365 -22.02 -9.03 -1.48
CA ILE A 365 -21.62 -8.80 -0.10
C ILE A 365 -22.79 -8.21 0.68
N PHE A 366 -22.96 -8.65 1.92
CA PHE A 366 -23.97 -8.09 2.84
C PHE A 366 -23.39 -7.91 4.24
N TRP A 367 -23.98 -7.00 5.01
CA TRP A 367 -23.54 -6.59 6.35
C TRP A 367 -24.58 -6.95 7.39
N ILE A 368 -24.13 -7.53 8.51
CA ILE A 368 -24.93 -7.97 9.66
C ILE A 368 -24.59 -7.11 10.89
#